data_AF-X0SCJ2-F1
#
_entry.id   AF-X0SCJ2-F1
#
_cell.length_a   1.000
_cell.length_b   1.000
_cell.length_c   1.000
_cell.angle_alpha   90.00
_cell.angle_beta   90.00
_cell.angle_gamma   90.00
#
_symmetry.space_group_name_H-M   'P 1'
#
loop_
_entity.id
_entity.type
_entity.pdbx_description
1 polymer ?
#
loop_
_entity_poly.entity_id
_entity_poly.type
_entity_poly.pdbx_seq_one_letter_code
_entity_poly.pdbx_strand_id
1 'polypeptide(L)'
;RKGIAFSIPPTKLIQIDLDSNEIGKNYPVEAGIVGDARETLGQISKVLRENKKRKEYKDTSYFNEIQRLKKEWFASLKKFQNPDKVPMTVSCFLKELREFLERDAFVVSSSGNAQAQILQEFPFYEPKTFITSGGFSTMGFSLPAALGVKLAYPERQVIAVVGDGDFMMTIQELATAVQYNIPVVTAVLNNVGWQSIKDLQIAALGENRAMATDFARDNGDLYTPDFTTIAKGFGVYAKRIERPDQVKDALKEAFASGKPAVIEIMVNRQQAYSGLVAGWWDVPIPQYLTERRKKYEEERAEEKLT
;
A
#
# COMPACT_ATOMS: atom_id res chain seq x y z
N ARG A 1 18.87 -11.70 -15.50
CA ARG A 1 19.89 -10.72 -15.06
C ARG A 1 19.98 -10.84 -13.55
N LYS A 2 21.11 -11.27 -12.98
CA LYS A 2 21.22 -11.60 -11.56
C LYS A 2 21.67 -10.37 -10.76
N GLY A 3 21.10 -10.17 -9.58
CA GLY A 3 21.74 -9.44 -8.48
C GLY A 3 21.74 -7.91 -8.53
N ILE A 4 20.73 -7.28 -9.13
CA ILE A 4 20.59 -5.80 -9.03
C ILE A 4 19.48 -5.41 -8.06
N ALA A 5 18.23 -5.76 -8.33
CA ALA A 5 17.12 -5.62 -7.36
C ALA A 5 16.16 -6.81 -7.38
N PHE A 6 15.90 -7.37 -8.56
CA PHE A 6 15.05 -8.53 -8.81
C PHE A 6 15.75 -9.45 -9.82
N SER A 7 15.60 -10.76 -9.62
CA SER A 7 16.14 -11.78 -10.52
C SER A 7 15.22 -11.98 -11.73
N ILE A 8 15.25 -11.07 -12.70
CA ILE A 8 14.47 -11.21 -13.94
C ILE A 8 15.05 -12.37 -14.78
N PRO A 9 14.25 -13.35 -15.26
CA PRO A 9 14.70 -14.40 -16.18
C PRO A 9 15.43 -13.82 -17.41
N PRO A 10 16.32 -14.57 -18.07
CA PRO A 10 17.02 -14.08 -19.26
C PRO A 10 16.00 -13.72 -20.34
N THR A 11 15.81 -12.42 -20.57
CA THR A 11 14.83 -11.88 -21.51
C THR A 11 15.37 -10.65 -22.22
N LYS A 12 14.79 -10.32 -23.38
CA LYS A 12 15.06 -9.08 -24.10
C LYS A 12 14.30 -7.94 -23.43
N LEU A 13 15.02 -7.00 -22.82
CA LEU A 13 14.42 -5.83 -22.19
C LEU A 13 14.41 -4.65 -23.15
N ILE A 14 13.21 -4.13 -23.42
CA ILE A 14 12.99 -2.85 -24.09
C ILE A 14 12.57 -1.85 -23.00
N GLN A 15 13.29 -0.75 -22.86
CA GLN A 15 12.98 0.32 -21.89
C GLN A 15 12.63 1.59 -22.65
N ILE A 16 11.49 2.20 -22.30
CA ILE A 16 11.08 3.52 -22.75
C ILE A 16 11.16 4.43 -21.53
N ASP A 17 11.98 5.47 -21.60
CA ASP A 17 12.13 6.42 -20.51
C ASP A 17 12.31 7.84 -21.06
N LEU A 18 11.81 8.83 -20.34
CA LEU A 18 11.98 10.23 -20.72
C LEU A 18 13.39 10.72 -20.40
N ASP A 19 14.00 10.19 -19.33
CA ASP A 19 15.36 10.54 -18.92
C ASP A 19 16.36 9.50 -19.46
N SER A 20 17.30 9.95 -20.28
CA SER A 20 18.35 9.08 -20.83
C SER A 20 19.23 8.44 -19.75
N ASN A 21 19.34 9.05 -18.55
CA ASN A 21 20.13 8.52 -17.45
C ASN A 21 19.49 7.30 -16.77
N GLU A 22 18.18 7.09 -16.96
CA GLU A 22 17.48 5.91 -16.44
C GLU A 22 17.65 4.69 -17.34
N ILE A 23 17.95 4.90 -18.62
CA ILE A 23 18.10 3.83 -19.61
C ILE A 23 19.28 2.93 -19.22
N GLY A 24 18.97 1.67 -18.92
CA GLY A 24 20.01 0.70 -18.59
C GLY A 24 20.68 0.90 -17.22
N LYS A 25 20.25 1.88 -16.42
CA LYS A 25 20.85 2.21 -15.11
C LYS A 25 20.89 1.01 -14.17
N ASN A 26 19.75 0.32 -14.04
CA ASN A 26 19.61 -0.85 -13.16
C ASN A 26 19.63 -2.18 -13.92
N TYR A 27 19.32 -2.22 -15.21
CA TYR A 27 19.34 -3.48 -15.96
C TYR A 27 19.75 -3.22 -17.42
N PRO A 28 20.81 -3.87 -17.94
CA PRO A 28 21.32 -3.59 -19.30
C PRO A 28 20.26 -3.76 -20.39
N VAL A 29 19.82 -2.73 -21.09
CA VAL A 29 18.72 -2.86 -22.06
C VAL A 29 19.17 -3.50 -23.39
N GLU A 30 18.27 -4.25 -24.05
CA GLU A 30 18.46 -4.66 -25.46
C GLU A 30 18.21 -3.47 -26.38
N ALA A 31 17.18 -2.67 -26.07
CA ALA A 31 16.87 -1.42 -26.74
C ALA A 31 16.37 -0.40 -25.72
N GLY A 32 17.02 0.76 -25.68
CA GLY A 32 16.58 1.93 -24.92
C GLY A 32 15.97 2.97 -25.86
N ILE A 33 14.76 3.43 -25.55
CA ILE A 33 14.06 4.46 -26.31
C ILE A 33 13.91 5.67 -25.38
N VAL A 34 14.62 6.76 -25.70
CA VAL A 34 14.51 8.02 -24.98
C VAL A 34 13.34 8.82 -25.56
N GLY A 35 12.28 9.00 -24.78
CA GLY A 35 11.09 9.71 -25.22
C GLY A 35 9.92 9.62 -24.27
N ASP A 36 8.90 10.44 -24.53
CA ASP A 36 7.64 10.39 -23.78
C ASP A 36 6.92 9.05 -24.04
N ALA A 37 6.60 8.33 -22.96
CA ALA A 37 6.01 7.00 -23.05
C ALA A 37 4.65 7.00 -23.76
N ARG A 38 3.83 8.04 -23.65
CA ARG A 38 2.53 8.13 -24.35
C ARG A 38 2.76 8.24 -25.85
N GLU A 39 3.64 9.15 -26.27
CA GLU A 39 3.92 9.38 -27.69
C GLU A 39 4.59 8.15 -28.34
N THR A 40 5.59 7.57 -27.66
CA THR A 40 6.28 6.35 -28.13
C THR A 40 5.32 5.18 -28.26
N LEU A 41 4.49 4.91 -27.24
CA LEU A 41 3.50 3.83 -27.30
C LEU A 41 2.41 4.08 -28.35
N GLY A 42 2.04 5.35 -28.58
CA GLY A 42 1.13 5.75 -29.65
C GLY A 42 1.64 5.34 -31.03
N GLN A 43 2.91 5.62 -31.32
CA GLN A 43 3.56 5.24 -32.59
C GLN A 43 3.68 3.72 -32.74
N ILE A 44 4.11 3.02 -31.68
CA ILE A 44 4.17 1.54 -31.67
C ILE A 44 2.77 0.96 -31.92
N SER A 45 1.74 1.48 -31.26
CA SER A 45 0.36 1.02 -31.43
C SER A 45 -0.13 1.20 -32.86
N LYS A 46 0.18 2.33 -33.50
CA LYS A 46 -0.16 2.58 -34.91
C LYS A 46 0.43 1.51 -35.83
N VAL A 47 1.74 1.27 -35.72
CA VAL A 47 2.44 0.25 -36.52
C VAL A 47 1.88 -1.15 -36.26
N LEU A 48 1.58 -1.48 -35.00
CA LEU A 48 1.01 -2.79 -34.64
C LEU A 48 -0.42 -2.99 -35.19
N ARG A 49 -1.23 -1.93 -35.28
CA ARG A 49 -2.59 -2.01 -35.85
C ARG A 49 -2.57 -2.21 -37.37
N GLU A 50 -1.61 -1.59 -38.05
CA GLU A 50 -1.42 -1.73 -39.50
C GLU A 50 -0.80 -3.11 -39.85
N ASN A 51 -0.18 -3.77 -38.88
CA ASN A 51 0.40 -5.10 -39.05
C ASN A 51 -0.68 -6.19 -39.14
N LYS A 52 -0.81 -6.82 -40.31
CA LYS A 52 -1.75 -7.93 -40.57
C LYS A 52 -1.44 -9.22 -39.81
N LYS A 53 -0.31 -9.31 -39.11
CA LYS A 53 0.11 -10.48 -38.30
C LYS A 53 -0.24 -10.32 -36.81
N ARG A 54 -1.49 -9.95 -36.51
CA ARG A 54 -1.95 -9.88 -35.12
C ARG A 54 -1.87 -11.27 -34.49
N LYS A 55 -1.20 -11.38 -33.34
CA LYS A 55 -1.23 -12.60 -32.52
C LYS A 55 -2.42 -12.53 -31.57
N GLU A 56 -3.24 -13.57 -31.56
CA GLU A 56 -4.25 -13.76 -30.52
C GLU A 56 -3.56 -14.23 -29.24
N TYR A 57 -3.27 -13.27 -28.35
CA TYR A 57 -2.53 -13.55 -27.13
C TYR A 57 -3.39 -14.24 -26.06
N LYS A 58 -4.73 -14.12 -26.15
CA LYS A 58 -5.66 -14.63 -25.13
C LYS A 58 -5.66 -16.15 -25.04
N ASP A 59 -5.33 -16.85 -26.12
CA ASP A 59 -5.27 -18.31 -26.17
C ASP A 59 -3.87 -18.86 -25.87
N THR A 60 -2.91 -17.99 -25.56
CA THR A 60 -1.54 -18.42 -25.25
C THR A 60 -1.44 -19.04 -23.85
N SER A 61 -0.56 -20.02 -23.70
CA SER A 61 -0.26 -20.63 -22.40
C SER A 61 0.16 -19.59 -21.36
N TYR A 62 0.97 -18.62 -21.75
CA TYR A 62 1.44 -17.55 -20.87
C TYR A 62 0.29 -16.66 -20.39
N PHE A 63 -0.63 -16.25 -21.26
CA PHE A 63 -1.78 -15.44 -20.83
C PHE A 63 -2.67 -16.22 -19.84
N ASN A 64 -2.93 -17.49 -20.11
CA ASN A 64 -3.71 -18.37 -19.23
C ASN A 64 -3.02 -18.58 -17.88
N GLU A 65 -1.70 -18.73 -17.87
CA GLU A 65 -0.88 -18.79 -16.66
C GLU A 65 -1.03 -17.52 -15.82
N ILE A 66 -0.91 -16.33 -16.42
CA ILE A 66 -1.08 -15.05 -15.71
C ILE A 66 -2.50 -14.93 -15.12
N GLN A 67 -3.54 -15.34 -15.85
CA GLN A 67 -4.91 -15.34 -15.31
C GLN A 67 -5.06 -16.29 -14.12
N ARG A 68 -4.47 -17.48 -14.20
CA ARG A 68 -4.44 -18.46 -13.10
C ARG A 68 -3.74 -17.89 -11.87
N LEU A 69 -2.52 -17.36 -12.04
CA LEU A 69 -1.72 -16.78 -10.95
C LEU A 69 -2.44 -15.59 -10.29
N LYS A 70 -3.09 -14.74 -11.09
CA LYS A 70 -3.93 -13.65 -10.57
C LYS A 70 -5.08 -14.18 -9.71
N LYS A 71 -5.78 -15.22 -10.18
CA LYS A 71 -6.88 -15.84 -9.41
C LYS A 71 -6.40 -16.48 -8.11
N GLU A 72 -5.27 -17.17 -8.15
CA GLU A 72 -4.63 -17.78 -6.98
C GLU A 72 -4.20 -16.74 -5.96
N TRP A 73 -3.61 -15.62 -6.42
CA TRP A 73 -3.25 -14.49 -5.58
C TRP A 73 -4.47 -13.97 -4.79
N PHE A 74 -5.54 -13.56 -5.48
CA PHE A 74 -6.74 -13.05 -4.81
C PHE A 74 -7.45 -14.09 -3.95
N ALA A 75 -7.40 -15.38 -4.31
CA ALA A 75 -7.91 -16.44 -3.46
C ALA A 75 -7.09 -16.56 -2.16
N SER A 76 -5.77 -16.41 -2.24
CA SER A 76 -4.88 -16.47 -1.08
C SER A 76 -5.12 -15.31 -0.09
N LEU A 77 -5.53 -14.13 -0.58
CA LEU A 77 -5.83 -12.97 0.26
C LEU A 77 -7.07 -13.16 1.14
N LYS A 78 -8.02 -14.02 0.74
CA LYS A 78 -9.27 -14.27 1.50
C LYS A 78 -9.02 -14.73 2.93
N LYS A 79 -7.90 -15.41 3.20
CA LYS A 79 -7.54 -15.87 4.56
C LYS A 79 -7.27 -14.71 5.54
N PHE A 80 -6.92 -13.54 5.01
CA PHE A 80 -6.71 -12.33 5.81
C PHE A 80 -7.97 -11.47 5.90
N GLN A 81 -9.01 -11.77 5.12
CA GLN A 81 -10.28 -11.03 5.06
C GLN A 81 -11.37 -11.69 5.93
N ASN A 82 -11.00 -12.25 7.09
CA ASN A 82 -11.94 -12.92 7.99
C ASN A 82 -12.86 -11.88 8.69
N PRO A 83 -14.19 -11.92 8.47
CA PRO A 83 -15.12 -10.96 9.04
C PRO A 83 -15.26 -11.06 10.57
N ASP A 84 -14.92 -12.20 11.16
CA ASP A 84 -15.07 -12.47 12.60
C ASP A 84 -13.85 -12.00 13.42
N LYS A 85 -12.79 -11.50 12.77
CA LYS A 85 -11.60 -10.99 13.47
C LYS A 85 -11.85 -9.60 14.04
N VAL A 86 -11.69 -9.48 15.35
CA VAL A 86 -11.77 -8.22 16.09
C VAL A 86 -10.54 -8.09 17.01
N PRO A 87 -9.78 -6.99 16.96
CA PRO A 87 -9.86 -5.92 15.96
C PRO A 87 -9.65 -6.44 14.53
N MET A 88 -10.29 -5.80 13.54
CA MET A 88 -10.26 -6.22 12.14
C MET A 88 -8.86 -6.24 11.56
N THR A 89 -8.61 -7.05 10.54
CA THR A 89 -7.35 -6.96 9.80
C THR A 89 -7.37 -5.76 8.86
N VAL A 90 -6.19 -5.28 8.45
CA VAL A 90 -6.09 -4.26 7.38
C VAL A 90 -6.73 -4.76 6.09
N SER A 91 -6.55 -6.05 5.75
CA SER A 91 -7.17 -6.66 4.56
C SER A 91 -8.70 -6.66 4.60
N CYS A 92 -9.33 -6.85 5.77
CA CYS A 92 -10.78 -6.68 5.94
C CYS A 92 -11.19 -5.24 5.64
N PHE A 93 -10.50 -4.26 6.22
CA PHE A 93 -10.77 -2.85 5.95
C PHE A 93 -10.62 -2.52 4.46
N LEU A 94 -9.53 -2.94 3.81
CA LEU A 94 -9.28 -2.66 2.39
C LEU A 94 -10.35 -3.27 1.47
N LYS A 95 -10.83 -4.48 1.79
CA LYS A 95 -11.95 -5.11 1.08
C LYS A 95 -13.22 -4.25 1.18
N GLU A 96 -13.64 -3.92 2.39
CA GLU A 96 -14.86 -3.12 2.61
C GLU A 96 -14.73 -1.70 2.04
N LEU A 97 -13.54 -1.10 2.14
CA LEU A 97 -13.22 0.20 1.53
C LEU A 97 -13.36 0.16 0.01
N ARG A 98 -12.82 -0.87 -0.65
CA ARG A 98 -12.90 -0.96 -2.11
C ARG A 98 -14.34 -1.14 -2.60
N GLU A 99 -15.14 -1.92 -1.89
CA GLU A 99 -16.56 -2.12 -2.17
C GLU A 99 -17.39 -0.84 -1.98
N PHE A 100 -16.98 0.05 -1.07
CA PHE A 100 -17.64 1.33 -0.83
C PHE A 100 -17.26 2.41 -1.84
N LEU A 101 -15.96 2.54 -2.14
CA LEU A 101 -15.45 3.66 -2.91
C LEU A 101 -15.86 3.60 -4.40
N GLU A 102 -16.15 4.76 -4.96
CA GLU A 102 -16.34 4.98 -6.39
C GLU A 102 -15.09 4.56 -7.19
N ARG A 103 -15.28 4.18 -8.45
CA ARG A 103 -14.20 3.66 -9.30
C ARG A 103 -13.05 4.65 -9.46
N ASP A 104 -13.38 5.94 -9.46
CA ASP A 104 -12.48 7.06 -9.61
C ASP A 104 -12.16 7.75 -8.27
N ALA A 105 -12.47 7.14 -7.12
CA ALA A 105 -12.08 7.69 -5.82
C ALA A 105 -10.55 7.75 -5.67
N PHE A 106 -10.05 8.81 -5.03
CA PHE A 106 -8.64 8.93 -4.68
C PHE A 106 -8.36 8.27 -3.33
N VAL A 107 -7.33 7.41 -3.30
CA VAL A 107 -6.74 6.89 -2.07
C VAL A 107 -5.33 7.47 -1.95
N VAL A 108 -5.06 8.08 -0.80
CA VAL A 108 -3.76 8.62 -0.46
C VAL A 108 -3.19 7.81 0.69
N SER A 109 -1.95 7.33 0.58
CA SER A 109 -1.31 6.54 1.63
C SER A 109 0.19 6.79 1.65
N SER A 110 0.83 6.53 2.80
CA SER A 110 2.27 6.62 2.99
C SER A 110 2.78 5.40 3.77
N SER A 111 4.08 5.41 4.02
CA SER A 111 4.92 4.32 4.50
C SER A 111 4.31 3.48 5.62
N GLY A 112 4.60 2.19 5.59
CA GLY A 112 4.16 1.21 6.58
C GLY A 112 3.19 0.17 6.00
N ASN A 113 2.58 -0.61 6.89
CA ASN A 113 1.75 -1.75 6.49
C ASN A 113 0.53 -1.34 5.67
N ALA A 114 -0.05 -0.15 5.92
CA ALA A 114 -1.15 0.41 5.13
C ALA A 114 -0.81 0.52 3.64
N GLN A 115 0.29 1.22 3.30
CA GLN A 115 0.75 1.36 1.90
C GLN A 115 1.10 0.01 1.28
N ALA A 116 1.84 -0.83 2.01
CA ALA A 116 2.26 -2.14 1.51
C ALA A 116 1.05 -3.01 1.13
N GLN A 117 0.02 -3.06 1.98
CA GLN A 117 -1.17 -3.86 1.73
C GLN A 117 -2.08 -3.25 0.67
N ILE A 118 -2.19 -1.92 0.58
CA ILE A 118 -2.91 -1.28 -0.52
C ILE A 118 -2.30 -1.69 -1.87
N LEU A 119 -0.97 -1.65 -2.00
CA LEU A 119 -0.28 -2.05 -3.23
C LEU A 119 -0.48 -3.52 -3.61
N GLN A 120 -0.74 -4.39 -2.63
CA GLN A 120 -0.87 -5.83 -2.82
C GLN A 120 -2.31 -6.29 -3.07
N GLU A 121 -3.28 -5.61 -2.46
CA GLU A 121 -4.66 -6.11 -2.33
C GLU A 121 -5.71 -5.18 -2.95
N PHE A 122 -5.42 -3.89 -3.11
CA PHE A 122 -6.42 -2.88 -3.43
C PHE A 122 -6.42 -2.52 -4.93
N PRO A 123 -7.47 -2.83 -5.70
CA PRO A 123 -7.52 -2.49 -7.11
C PRO A 123 -7.84 -1.00 -7.33
N PHE A 124 -7.05 -0.37 -8.20
CA PHE A 124 -7.29 0.97 -8.74
C PHE A 124 -7.78 0.84 -10.19
N TYR A 125 -8.86 1.53 -10.51
CA TYR A 125 -9.51 1.41 -11.82
C TYR A 125 -9.22 2.56 -12.77
N GLU A 126 -8.75 3.69 -12.25
CA GLU A 126 -8.42 4.89 -13.01
C GLU A 126 -6.95 5.29 -12.75
N PRO A 127 -6.26 5.87 -13.74
CA PRO A 127 -4.91 6.38 -13.52
C PRO A 127 -4.92 7.56 -12.54
N LYS A 128 -3.81 7.74 -11.81
CA LYS A 128 -3.60 8.85 -10.88
C LYS A 128 -4.57 8.90 -9.68
N THR A 129 -5.26 7.80 -9.35
CA THR A 129 -6.16 7.73 -8.19
C THR A 129 -5.54 7.08 -6.96
N PHE A 130 -4.32 6.55 -7.07
CA PHE A 130 -3.49 6.23 -5.92
C PHE A 130 -2.33 7.20 -5.83
N ILE A 131 -2.21 7.91 -4.71
CA ILE A 131 -1.16 8.90 -4.48
C ILE A 131 -0.38 8.48 -3.24
N THR A 132 0.92 8.30 -3.40
CA THR A 132 1.74 7.76 -2.31
C THR A 132 3.18 8.27 -2.34
N SER A 133 3.80 8.38 -1.16
CA SER A 133 5.23 8.63 -1.02
C SER A 133 5.98 7.30 -1.21
N GLY A 134 6.42 7.03 -2.45
CA GLY A 134 7.14 5.81 -2.80
C GLY A 134 8.66 5.94 -2.57
N GLY A 135 9.33 6.76 -3.39
CA GLY A 135 10.80 6.81 -3.44
C GLY A 135 11.49 7.18 -2.12
N PHE A 136 11.12 8.31 -1.51
CA PHE A 136 11.65 8.70 -0.20
C PHE A 136 10.91 8.05 0.97
N SER A 137 9.68 7.56 0.73
CA SER A 137 8.86 6.89 1.75
C SER A 137 8.67 7.73 3.02
N THR A 138 8.28 9.00 2.85
CA THR A 138 8.03 9.95 3.94
C THR A 138 6.72 9.64 4.67
N MET A 139 6.82 9.46 5.98
CA MET A 139 5.65 9.45 6.86
C MET A 139 5.10 10.88 7.07
N GLY A 140 3.83 10.99 7.44
CA GLY A 140 3.12 12.27 7.58
C GLY A 140 2.70 12.89 6.25
N PHE A 141 2.95 12.23 5.13
CA PHE A 141 2.60 12.71 3.79
C PHE A 141 1.10 12.70 3.51
N SER A 142 0.39 11.66 3.97
CA SER A 142 -0.94 11.33 3.44
C SER A 142 -2.03 12.35 3.72
N LEU A 143 -2.11 12.88 4.95
CA LEU A 143 -3.12 13.89 5.30
C LEU A 143 -2.94 15.18 4.48
N PRO A 144 -1.78 15.88 4.51
CA PRO A 144 -1.61 17.10 3.72
C PRO A 144 -1.73 16.85 2.21
N ALA A 145 -1.25 15.71 1.70
CA ALA A 145 -1.42 15.36 0.30
C ALA A 145 -2.91 15.17 -0.07
N ALA A 146 -3.70 14.51 0.79
CA ALA A 146 -5.13 14.33 0.56
C ALA A 146 -5.89 15.67 0.55
N LEU A 147 -5.49 16.64 1.38
CA LEU A 147 -6.05 18.00 1.32
C LEU A 147 -5.82 18.62 -0.07
N GLY A 148 -4.58 18.54 -0.58
CA GLY A 148 -4.25 19.03 -1.92
C GLY A 148 -5.05 18.34 -3.03
N VAL A 149 -5.23 17.03 -2.92
CA VAL A 149 -6.04 16.25 -3.87
C VAL A 149 -7.50 16.68 -3.84
N LYS A 150 -8.08 16.87 -2.64
CA LYS A 150 -9.47 17.31 -2.51
C LYS A 150 -9.69 18.72 -3.03
N LEU A 151 -8.72 19.62 -2.87
CA LEU A 151 -8.76 20.94 -3.50
C LEU A 151 -8.71 20.87 -5.03
N ALA A 152 -7.92 19.96 -5.60
CA ALA A 152 -7.84 19.76 -7.05
C ALA A 152 -9.08 19.04 -7.63
N TYR A 153 -9.75 18.20 -6.82
CA TYR A 153 -10.92 17.41 -7.22
C TYR A 153 -12.05 17.50 -6.17
N PRO A 154 -12.75 18.65 -6.06
CA PRO A 154 -13.73 18.89 -5.00
C PRO A 154 -14.90 17.91 -4.97
N GLU A 155 -15.33 17.42 -6.14
CA GLU A 155 -16.51 16.55 -6.26
C GLU A 155 -16.20 15.06 -6.07
N ARG A 156 -14.93 14.65 -6.11
CA ARG A 156 -14.55 13.23 -6.04
C ARG A 156 -14.32 12.78 -4.60
N GLN A 157 -14.57 11.50 -4.32
CA GLN A 157 -14.18 10.90 -3.05
C GLN A 157 -12.66 10.96 -2.90
N VAL A 158 -12.19 11.45 -1.74
CA VAL A 158 -10.77 11.46 -1.37
C VAL A 158 -10.65 10.91 0.03
N ILE A 159 -9.85 9.85 0.19
CA ILE A 159 -9.56 9.25 1.47
C ILE A 159 -8.05 9.10 1.69
N ALA A 160 -7.58 9.57 2.84
CA ALA A 160 -6.25 9.24 3.34
C ALA A 160 -6.33 7.95 4.18
N VAL A 161 -5.55 6.93 3.84
CA VAL A 161 -5.42 5.70 4.61
C VAL A 161 -4.03 5.68 5.24
N VAL A 162 -3.98 5.78 6.56
CA VAL A 162 -2.75 6.05 7.31
C VAL A 162 -2.60 5.11 8.49
N GLY A 163 -1.37 4.83 8.91
CA GLY A 163 -1.12 4.26 10.24
C GLY A 163 -1.29 5.32 11.34
N ASP A 164 -1.54 4.89 12.57
CA ASP A 164 -1.60 5.77 13.76
C ASP A 164 -0.36 6.66 13.90
N GLY A 165 0.84 6.11 13.75
CA GLY A 165 2.05 6.91 13.89
C GLY A 165 2.39 7.75 12.65
N ASP A 166 1.96 7.37 11.45
CA ASP A 166 2.03 8.23 10.26
C ASP A 166 1.13 9.46 10.44
N PHE A 167 -0.09 9.24 10.93
CA PHE A 167 -1.05 10.28 11.21
C PHE A 167 -0.55 11.28 12.26
N MET A 168 0.10 10.80 13.33
CA MET A 168 0.65 11.66 14.38
C MET A 168 1.71 12.65 13.89
N MET A 169 2.38 12.40 12.76
CA MET A 169 3.40 13.32 12.26
C MET A 169 2.82 14.65 11.74
N THR A 170 1.60 14.62 11.21
CA THR A 170 0.97 15.79 10.59
C THR A 170 -0.47 16.00 11.01
N ILE A 171 -0.87 15.47 12.17
CA ILE A 171 -2.24 15.58 12.70
C ILE A 171 -2.73 17.03 12.85
N GLN A 172 -1.82 17.99 13.02
CA GLN A 172 -2.15 19.42 13.07
C GLN A 172 -2.81 19.93 11.78
N GLU A 173 -2.63 19.25 10.64
CA GLU A 173 -3.26 19.61 9.37
C GLU A 173 -4.78 19.41 9.37
N LEU A 174 -5.34 18.76 10.41
CA LEU A 174 -6.78 18.82 10.68
C LEU A 174 -7.27 20.25 10.89
N ALA A 175 -6.46 21.14 11.48
CA ALA A 175 -6.78 22.56 11.60
C ALA A 175 -6.90 23.22 10.22
N THR A 176 -5.97 22.91 9.31
CA THR A 176 -6.01 23.38 7.92
C THR A 176 -7.28 22.88 7.22
N ALA A 177 -7.61 21.60 7.37
CA ALA A 177 -8.81 21.00 6.78
C ALA A 177 -10.10 21.72 7.22
N VAL A 178 -10.20 22.07 8.51
CA VAL A 178 -11.35 22.81 9.06
C VAL A 178 -11.34 24.27 8.64
N GLN A 179 -10.21 24.96 8.73
CA GLN A 179 -10.06 26.37 8.36
C GLN A 179 -10.52 26.63 6.92
N TYR A 180 -10.21 25.72 6.00
CA TYR A 180 -10.55 25.86 4.58
C TYR A 180 -11.75 25.01 4.16
N ASN A 181 -12.46 24.37 5.09
CA ASN A 181 -13.60 23.48 4.82
C ASN A 181 -13.29 22.43 3.74
N ILE A 182 -12.17 21.72 3.85
CA ILE A 182 -11.72 20.71 2.89
C ILE A 182 -12.19 19.32 3.37
N PRO A 183 -13.25 18.71 2.79
CA PRO A 183 -13.88 17.53 3.36
C PRO A 183 -13.17 16.24 2.93
N VAL A 184 -11.97 16.03 3.47
CA VAL A 184 -11.22 14.78 3.36
C VAL A 184 -11.63 13.81 4.46
N VAL A 185 -11.81 12.54 4.09
CA VAL A 185 -11.94 11.44 5.04
C VAL A 185 -10.55 10.86 5.32
N THR A 186 -10.20 10.69 6.59
CA THR A 186 -8.94 10.06 7.01
C THR A 186 -9.26 8.77 7.77
N ALA A 187 -8.88 7.62 7.23
CA ALA A 187 -8.94 6.33 7.90
C ALA A 187 -7.60 6.05 8.59
N VAL A 188 -7.60 6.06 9.93
CA VAL A 188 -6.42 5.81 10.75
C VAL A 188 -6.44 4.35 11.18
N LEU A 189 -5.58 3.53 10.57
CA LEU A 189 -5.37 2.12 10.91
C LEU A 189 -4.52 2.05 12.18
N ASN A 190 -5.19 2.04 13.34
CA ASN A 190 -4.57 2.08 14.65
C ASN A 190 -4.17 0.66 15.09
N ASN A 191 -2.89 0.34 14.90
CA ASN A 191 -2.24 -0.86 15.41
C ASN A 191 -1.31 -0.54 16.60
N VAL A 192 -1.39 0.67 17.17
CA VAL A 192 -0.76 1.07 18.43
C VAL A 192 0.77 0.85 18.42
N GLY A 193 1.41 1.20 17.29
CA GLY A 193 2.86 1.13 17.15
C GLY A 193 3.39 1.08 15.72
N TRP A 194 4.71 1.06 15.59
CA TRP A 194 5.43 0.87 14.33
C TRP A 194 5.42 -0.59 13.87
N GLN A 195 4.24 -1.17 13.63
CA GLN A 195 4.13 -2.62 13.35
C GLN A 195 4.88 -3.06 12.09
N SER A 196 5.01 -2.22 11.06
CA SER A 196 5.85 -2.56 9.90
C SER A 196 7.32 -2.77 10.27
N ILE A 197 7.83 -1.94 11.20
CA ILE A 197 9.20 -2.05 11.71
C ILE A 197 9.32 -3.23 12.68
N LYS A 198 8.32 -3.46 13.53
CA LYS A 198 8.25 -4.62 14.41
C LYS A 198 8.30 -5.91 13.60
N ASP A 199 7.48 -5.98 12.56
CA ASP A 199 7.38 -7.14 11.70
C ASP A 199 8.70 -7.43 10.99
N LEU A 200 9.38 -6.38 10.51
CA LEU A 200 10.70 -6.48 9.91
C LEU A 200 11.77 -6.93 10.91
N GLN A 201 11.78 -6.37 12.12
CA GLN A 201 12.72 -6.76 13.19
C GLN A 201 12.53 -8.23 13.58
N ILE A 202 11.29 -8.67 13.76
CA ILE A 202 10.98 -10.07 14.09
C ILE A 202 11.40 -11.00 12.96
N ALA A 203 11.11 -10.63 11.70
CA ALA A 203 11.47 -11.43 10.53
C ALA A 203 12.99 -11.54 10.34
N ALA A 204 13.72 -10.43 10.49
CA ALA A 204 15.16 -10.40 10.23
C ALA A 204 16.01 -10.84 11.44
N LEU A 205 15.65 -10.41 12.65
CA LEU A 205 16.49 -10.52 13.85
C LEU A 205 16.00 -11.57 14.84
N GLY A 206 14.78 -12.10 14.69
CA GLY A 206 14.20 -13.11 15.57
C GLY A 206 13.06 -12.56 16.44
N GLU A 207 12.22 -13.47 16.94
CA GLU A 207 10.94 -13.14 17.61
C GLU A 207 11.08 -12.21 18.81
N ASN A 208 12.15 -12.36 19.60
CA ASN A 208 12.40 -11.57 20.81
C ASN A 208 13.23 -10.30 20.57
N ARG A 209 13.35 -9.86 19.31
CA ARG A 209 14.23 -8.73 18.91
C ARG A 209 13.47 -7.49 18.45
N ALA A 210 12.17 -7.44 18.70
CA ALA A 210 11.39 -6.22 18.57
C ALA A 210 11.86 -5.18 19.61
N MET A 211 12.21 -3.97 19.17
CA MET A 211 12.70 -2.89 20.03
C MET A 211 12.14 -1.55 19.58
N ALA A 212 11.61 -0.76 20.53
CA ALA A 212 11.11 0.59 20.32
C ALA A 212 10.02 0.71 19.22
N THR A 213 9.21 -0.32 19.04
CA THR A 213 8.17 -0.38 18.00
C THR A 213 6.75 -0.35 18.55
N ASP A 214 6.50 -0.87 19.75
CA ASP A 214 5.19 -0.73 20.38
C ASP A 214 5.08 0.62 21.09
N PHE A 215 3.94 1.28 20.95
CA PHE A 215 3.59 2.40 21.81
C PHE A 215 3.14 1.82 23.13
N ALA A 216 4.06 1.77 24.09
CA ALA A 216 3.85 1.16 25.39
C ALA A 216 4.33 2.09 26.51
N ARG A 217 3.73 1.92 27.68
CA ARG A 217 4.17 2.53 28.94
C ARG A 217 5.29 1.68 29.56
N ASP A 218 5.96 2.22 30.57
CA ASP A 218 7.03 1.52 31.31
C ASP A 218 6.57 0.20 31.93
N ASN A 219 5.28 0.06 32.24
CA ASN A 219 4.69 -1.16 32.77
C ASN A 219 4.33 -2.21 31.69
N GLY A 220 4.61 -1.94 30.42
CA GLY A 220 4.31 -2.81 29.29
C GLY A 220 2.91 -2.65 28.69
N ASP A 221 2.03 -1.84 29.29
CA ASP A 221 0.71 -1.60 28.74
C ASP A 221 0.79 -0.80 27.46
N LEU A 222 0.05 -1.25 26.44
CA LEU A 222 -0.06 -0.54 25.18
C LEU A 222 -0.80 0.78 25.37
N TYR A 223 -0.31 1.82 24.71
CA TYR A 223 -0.83 3.18 24.79
C TYR A 223 -1.07 3.72 23.39
N THR A 224 -2.27 4.24 23.16
CA THR A 224 -2.60 4.98 21.95
C THR A 224 -3.40 6.23 22.34
N PRO A 225 -3.14 7.39 21.73
CA PRO A 225 -4.00 8.56 21.90
C PRO A 225 -5.44 8.27 21.46
N ASP A 226 -6.40 8.97 22.05
CA ASP A 226 -7.77 8.97 21.53
C ASP A 226 -7.86 9.92 20.33
N PHE A 227 -7.60 9.38 19.14
CA PHE A 227 -7.66 10.15 17.90
C PHE A 227 -9.05 10.73 17.62
N THR A 228 -10.14 10.09 18.11
CA THR A 228 -11.48 10.65 17.94
C THR A 228 -11.70 11.90 18.77
N THR A 229 -11.23 11.91 20.02
CA THR A 229 -11.31 13.09 20.89
C THR A 229 -10.43 14.22 20.36
N ILE A 230 -9.21 13.90 19.91
CA ILE A 230 -8.31 14.88 19.29
C ILE A 230 -8.95 15.49 18.04
N ALA A 231 -9.48 14.67 17.13
CA ALA A 231 -10.14 15.15 15.91
C ALA A 231 -11.35 16.05 16.21
N LYS A 232 -12.20 15.65 17.17
CA LYS A 232 -13.31 16.50 17.64
C LYS A 232 -12.83 17.84 18.21
N GLY A 233 -11.67 17.85 18.89
CA GLY A 233 -11.03 19.08 19.36
C GLY A 233 -10.66 20.06 18.25
N PHE A 234 -10.34 19.58 17.05
CA PHE A 234 -10.15 20.41 15.87
C PHE A 234 -11.46 20.83 15.17
N GLY A 235 -12.61 20.25 15.55
CA GLY A 235 -13.90 20.47 14.87
C GLY A 235 -14.20 19.49 13.72
N VAL A 236 -13.48 18.37 13.67
CA VAL A 236 -13.57 17.33 12.64
C VAL A 236 -14.62 16.27 13.05
N TYR A 237 -15.38 15.73 12.09
CA TYR A 237 -16.23 14.56 12.37
C TYR A 237 -15.33 13.38 12.78
N ALA A 238 -15.66 12.64 13.85
CA ALA A 238 -14.83 11.51 14.24
C ALA A 238 -15.62 10.32 14.80
N LYS A 239 -15.18 9.12 14.41
CA LYS A 239 -15.76 7.83 14.85
C LYS A 239 -14.65 6.80 15.00
N ARG A 240 -14.76 5.96 16.03
CA ARG A 240 -13.91 4.78 16.22
C ARG A 240 -14.68 3.52 15.87
N ILE A 241 -14.04 2.60 15.15
CA ILE A 241 -14.59 1.28 14.79
C ILE A 241 -13.51 0.20 14.99
N GLU A 242 -13.94 -1.05 15.11
CA GLU A 242 -13.02 -2.20 15.28
C GLU A 242 -13.47 -3.46 14.52
N ARG A 243 -14.72 -3.48 14.03
CA ARG A 243 -15.28 -4.63 13.31
C ARG A 243 -15.55 -4.34 11.83
N PRO A 244 -15.36 -5.32 10.92
CA PRO A 244 -15.52 -5.11 9.48
C PRO A 244 -16.91 -4.62 9.06
N ASP A 245 -17.97 -5.08 9.73
CA ASP A 245 -19.36 -4.69 9.46
C ASP A 245 -19.63 -3.19 9.68
N GLN A 246 -18.81 -2.51 10.46
CA GLN A 246 -18.95 -1.08 10.76
C GLN A 246 -18.34 -0.16 9.68
N VAL A 247 -17.49 -0.70 8.79
CA VAL A 247 -16.66 0.11 7.89
C VAL A 247 -17.51 0.93 6.91
N LYS A 248 -18.46 0.29 6.23
CA LYS A 248 -19.28 0.95 5.21
C LYS A 248 -20.18 2.04 5.80
N ASP A 249 -20.77 1.79 6.98
CA ASP A 249 -21.60 2.78 7.66
C ASP A 249 -20.77 3.97 8.16
N ALA A 250 -19.57 3.72 8.71
CA ALA A 250 -18.66 4.79 9.11
C ALA A 250 -18.21 5.64 7.92
N LEU A 251 -17.88 5.03 6.79
CA LEU A 251 -17.53 5.74 5.56
C LEU A 251 -18.72 6.56 5.03
N LYS A 252 -19.92 5.97 5.00
CA LYS A 252 -21.14 6.65 4.58
C LYS A 252 -21.41 7.89 5.42
N GLU A 253 -21.38 7.77 6.74
CA GLU A 253 -21.55 8.90 7.66
C GLU A 253 -20.47 9.97 7.48
N ALA A 254 -19.20 9.57 7.36
CA ALA A 254 -18.08 10.48 7.19
C ALA A 254 -18.19 11.30 5.89
N PHE A 255 -18.44 10.66 4.75
CA PHE A 255 -18.62 11.36 3.47
C PHE A 255 -19.90 12.20 3.44
N ALA A 256 -21.01 11.71 3.99
CA ALA A 256 -22.27 12.46 4.05
C ALA A 256 -22.22 13.68 4.98
N SER A 257 -21.26 13.73 5.90
CA SER A 257 -21.10 14.88 6.81
C SER A 257 -20.75 16.18 6.09
N GLY A 258 -20.16 16.11 4.89
CA GLY A 258 -19.64 17.26 4.15
C GLY A 258 -18.51 18.00 4.87
N LYS A 259 -17.93 17.39 5.91
CA LYS A 259 -16.87 17.95 6.76
C LYS A 259 -15.59 17.11 6.63
N PRO A 260 -14.42 17.65 7.04
CA PRO A 260 -13.28 16.81 7.33
C PRO A 260 -13.68 15.72 8.33
N ALA A 261 -13.19 14.49 8.13
CA ALA A 261 -13.55 13.34 8.95
C ALA A 261 -12.32 12.49 9.32
N VAL A 262 -12.33 11.94 10.54
CA VAL A 262 -11.36 10.95 11.02
C VAL A 262 -12.12 9.70 11.45
N ILE A 263 -11.86 8.59 10.78
CA ILE A 263 -12.33 7.27 11.19
C ILE A 263 -11.13 6.55 11.78
N GLU A 264 -11.13 6.37 13.11
CA GLU A 264 -10.12 5.56 13.77
C GLU A 264 -10.54 4.09 13.71
N ILE A 265 -9.67 3.26 13.16
CA ILE A 265 -9.93 1.86 12.88
C ILE A 265 -8.95 1.03 13.67
N MET A 266 -9.41 0.41 14.75
CA MET A 266 -8.57 -0.51 15.50
C MET A 266 -8.30 -1.74 14.62
N VAL A 267 -7.02 -2.02 14.37
CA VAL A 267 -6.61 -3.12 13.50
C VAL A 267 -5.73 -4.14 14.22
N ASN A 268 -5.78 -5.37 13.73
CA ASN A 268 -5.05 -6.49 14.31
C ASN A 268 -3.53 -6.25 14.25
N ARG A 269 -2.86 -6.58 15.35
CA ARG A 269 -1.40 -6.41 15.52
C ARG A 269 -0.62 -7.71 15.47
N GLN A 270 -1.30 -8.85 15.40
CA GLN A 270 -0.67 -10.15 15.47
C GLN A 270 -0.17 -10.56 14.09
N GLN A 271 1.07 -11.04 13.97
CA GLN A 271 1.50 -11.69 12.73
C GLN A 271 0.71 -12.98 12.46
N ALA A 272 0.32 -13.27 11.21
CA ALA A 272 0.60 -12.55 9.97
C ALA A 272 -0.49 -11.53 9.56
N TYR A 273 -1.33 -11.09 10.49
CA TYR A 273 -2.45 -10.18 10.24
C TYR A 273 -2.10 -8.68 10.39
N SER A 274 -0.98 -8.37 11.04
CA SER A 274 -0.45 -7.00 11.22
C SER A 274 0.04 -6.36 9.93
N GLY A 275 0.44 -7.17 8.95
CA GLY A 275 0.94 -6.76 7.65
C GLY A 275 1.14 -7.94 6.71
N LEU A 276 0.93 -7.72 5.41
CA LEU A 276 1.29 -8.69 4.37
C LEU A 276 2.58 -8.26 3.71
N VAL A 277 3.53 -9.18 3.64
CA VAL A 277 4.74 -9.00 2.84
C VAL A 277 4.60 -9.86 1.59
N ALA A 278 4.17 -9.23 0.50
CA ALA A 278 4.37 -9.76 -0.84
C ALA A 278 5.57 -9.05 -1.46
N GLY A 279 6.56 -9.81 -1.90
CA GLY A 279 7.84 -9.30 -2.37
C GLY A 279 8.96 -9.49 -1.35
N TRP A 280 10.18 -9.16 -1.77
CA TRP A 280 11.41 -9.44 -1.02
C TRP A 280 12.08 -8.11 -0.63
N TRP A 281 12.09 -7.79 0.67
CA TRP A 281 13.07 -6.85 1.22
C TRP A 281 14.28 -7.68 1.62
N ASP A 282 15.39 -7.56 0.87
CA ASP A 282 16.60 -8.32 1.15
C ASP A 282 17.29 -7.80 2.41
N VAL A 283 16.74 -8.15 3.57
CA VAL A 283 17.35 -7.88 4.86
C VAL A 283 18.16 -9.11 5.25
N PRO A 284 19.50 -9.05 5.22
CA PRO A 284 20.32 -10.21 5.53
C PRO A 284 20.02 -10.73 6.93
N ILE A 285 19.70 -12.02 7.02
CA ILE A 285 19.52 -12.67 8.32
C ILE A 285 20.88 -12.73 9.03
N PRO A 286 20.99 -12.33 10.31
CA PRO A 286 22.25 -12.42 11.05
C PRO A 286 22.78 -13.85 11.17
N GLN A 287 24.10 -13.99 11.17
CA GLN A 287 24.78 -15.30 11.19
C GLN A 287 24.45 -16.17 12.41
N TYR A 288 24.05 -15.56 13.53
CA TYR A 288 23.70 -16.29 14.76
C TYR A 288 22.34 -17.01 14.69
N LEU A 289 21.50 -16.71 13.69
CA LEU A 289 20.23 -17.40 13.47
C LEU A 289 20.41 -18.54 12.46
N THR A 290 21.23 -19.53 12.77
CA THR A 290 21.75 -20.54 11.82
C THR A 290 20.67 -21.15 10.92
N GLU A 291 19.58 -21.70 11.49
CA GLU A 291 18.53 -22.35 10.70
C GLU A 291 17.76 -21.36 9.82
N ARG A 292 17.44 -20.17 10.35
CA ARG A 292 16.75 -19.12 9.59
C ARG A 292 17.63 -18.56 8.49
N ARG A 293 18.93 -18.42 8.76
CA ARG A 293 19.93 -17.99 7.79
C ARG A 293 20.07 -19.01 6.67
N LYS A 294 20.15 -20.29 7.01
CA LYS A 294 20.18 -21.39 6.04
C LYS A 294 18.94 -21.37 5.15
N LYS A 295 17.74 -21.25 5.75
CA LYS A 295 16.49 -21.12 4.98
C LYS A 295 16.50 -19.87 4.08
N TYR A 296 16.95 -18.72 4.59
CA TYR A 296 17.08 -17.49 3.80
C TYR A 296 18.06 -17.67 2.63
N GLU A 297 19.20 -18.32 2.84
CA GLU A 297 20.18 -18.61 1.79
C GLU A 297 19.65 -19.63 0.78
N GLU A 298 18.89 -20.62 1.23
CA GLU A 298 18.15 -21.57 0.40
C GLU A 298 17.09 -20.86 -0.43
N GLU A 299 16.19 -20.08 0.16
CA GLU A 299 15.16 -19.29 -0.53
C GLU A 299 15.78 -18.32 -1.56
N ARG A 300 16.88 -17.66 -1.19
CA ARG A 300 17.63 -16.77 -2.08
C ARG A 300 18.32 -17.54 -3.21
N ALA A 301 18.74 -18.79 -2.99
CA ALA A 301 19.29 -19.66 -4.02
C ALA A 301 18.20 -20.36 -4.87
N GLU A 302 17.02 -20.57 -4.28
CA GLU A 302 15.78 -21.10 -4.87
C GLU A 302 15.01 -20.04 -5.65
N GLU A 303 15.45 -18.78 -5.65
CA GLU A 303 15.08 -17.76 -6.63
C GLU A 303 15.55 -18.22 -8.03
N LYS A 304 14.92 -19.29 -8.51
CA LYS A 304 15.20 -20.06 -9.71
C LYS A 304 14.28 -19.57 -10.82
N LEU A 305 14.88 -18.74 -11.65
CA LEU A 305 14.82 -18.74 -13.12
C LEU A 305 14.02 -19.92 -13.70
N THR A 306 12.73 -19.72 -13.95
CA THR A 306 12.05 -20.36 -15.08
C THR A 306 11.73 -19.29 -16.11
#